data_AF-A0A536WGB3-F1
#
_entry.id   AF-A0A536WGB3-F1
#
_cell.length_a   1.000
_cell.length_b   1.000
_cell.length_c   1.000
_cell.angle_alpha   90.00
_cell.angle_beta   90.00
_cell.angle_gamma   90.00
#
_symmetry.space_group_name_H-M   'P 1'
#
loop_
_entity.id
_entity.type
_entity.pdbx_description
1 polymer ?
#
loop_
_entity_poly.entity_id
_entity_poly.type
_entity_poly.pdbx_seq_one_letter_code
_entity_poly.pdbx_strand_id
1 'polypeptide(L)'
;YAKWLAEHKKAALAAADDPNKTWDVKELIARGEKVYAANCASCHQPTGKGVAGAFPALDGSKVVTGPKDDQIKTVLNGVVRNGQPTAMVAWK
;
A
#
# COMPACT_ATOMS: atom_id res chain seq x y z
N TYR A 1 13.06 -30.10 9.28
CA TYR A 1 13.17 -28.66 8.96
C TYR A 1 13.10 -28.37 7.46
N ALA A 2 13.98 -28.96 6.62
CA ALA A 2 14.01 -28.68 5.18
C ALA A 2 12.68 -28.92 4.44
N LYS A 3 11.96 -30.01 4.76
CA LYS A 3 10.65 -30.32 4.18
C LYS A 3 9.57 -29.29 4.53
N TRP A 4 9.51 -28.88 5.80
CA TRP A 4 8.62 -27.82 6.28
C TRP A 4 8.89 -26.49 5.56
N LEU A 5 10.15 -26.11 5.41
CA LEU A 5 10.54 -24.87 4.73
C LEU A 5 10.16 -24.89 3.24
N ALA A 6 10.33 -26.03 2.57
CA ALA A 6 9.97 -26.20 1.17
C ALA A 6 8.45 -26.10 0.96
N GLU A 7 7.66 -26.69 1.85
CA GLU A 7 6.20 -26.61 1.82
C GLU A 7 5.71 -25.18 2.06
N HIS A 8 6.30 -24.45 3.01
CA HIS A 8 5.94 -23.06 3.29
C HIS A 8 6.32 -22.11 2.17
N LYS A 9 7.50 -22.30 1.55
CA LYS A 9 7.88 -21.54 0.35
C LYS A 9 6.93 -21.81 -0.82
N LYS A 10 6.55 -23.07 -1.04
CA LYS A 10 5.58 -23.43 -2.08
C LYS A 10 4.20 -22.79 -1.83
N ALA A 11 3.74 -22.77 -0.59
CA ALA A 11 2.49 -22.11 -0.21
C ALA A 11 2.56 -20.59 -0.39
N ALA A 12 3.66 -19.94 0.01
CA ALA A 12 3.87 -18.51 -0.19
C ALA A 12 3.92 -18.12 -1.67
N LEU A 13 4.57 -18.94 -2.51
CA LEU A 13 4.62 -18.74 -3.97
C LEU A 13 3.25 -18.99 -4.62
N ALA A 14 2.47 -19.94 -4.13
CA ALA A 14 1.11 -20.18 -4.62
C ALA A 14 0.11 -19.08 -4.20
N ALA A 15 0.40 -18.35 -3.12
CA ALA A 15 -0.36 -17.19 -2.66
C ALA A 15 0.11 -15.87 -3.31
N ALA A 16 1.21 -15.88 -4.04
CA ALA A 16 1.66 -14.73 -4.80
C ALA A 16 0.75 -14.54 -6.02
N ASP A 17 0.50 -13.28 -6.38
CA ASP A 17 -0.22 -13.00 -7.61
C ASP A 17 0.57 -13.50 -8.83
N ASP A 18 -0.15 -13.95 -9.86
CA ASP A 18 0.44 -14.24 -11.15
C ASP A 18 1.03 -12.94 -11.74
N PRO A 19 2.36 -12.86 -11.93
CA PRO A 19 3.01 -11.67 -12.46
C PRO A 19 2.64 -11.39 -13.93
N ASN A 20 2.07 -12.37 -14.64
CA ASN A 20 1.60 -12.24 -16.01
C ASN A 20 0.11 -11.96 -16.12
N LYS A 21 -0.62 -11.96 -14.99
CA LYS A 21 -2.05 -11.61 -15.00
C LYS A 21 -2.21 -10.14 -15.37
N THR A 22 -2.91 -9.89 -16.47
CA THR A 22 -3.44 -8.57 -16.77
C THR A 22 -4.70 -8.37 -15.95
N TRP A 23 -4.69 -7.39 -15.06
CA TRP A 23 -5.84 -7.06 -14.21
C TRP A 23 -6.69 -5.98 -14.87
N ASP A 24 -8.02 -6.12 -14.81
CA ASP A 24 -8.92 -5.02 -15.17
C ASP A 24 -8.89 -3.93 -14.08
N VAL A 25 -9.13 -2.68 -14.47
CA VAL A 25 -9.14 -1.54 -13.54
C VAL A 25 -10.17 -1.74 -12.42
N LYS A 26 -11.33 -2.33 -12.69
CA LYS A 26 -12.34 -2.59 -11.65
C LYS A 26 -11.87 -3.63 -10.65
N GLU A 27 -11.17 -4.67 -11.10
CA GLU A 27 -10.57 -5.66 -10.20
C GLU A 27 -9.49 -5.03 -9.32
N LEU A 28 -8.65 -4.17 -9.90
CA LEU A 28 -7.63 -3.43 -9.16
C LEU A 28 -8.24 -2.48 -8.13
N ILE A 29 -9.35 -1.79 -8.46
CA ILE A 29 -10.07 -0.93 -7.52
C ILE A 29 -10.63 -1.75 -6.35
N ALA A 30 -11.36 -2.84 -6.64
CA ALA A 30 -11.95 -3.68 -5.60
C ALA A 30 -10.90 -4.32 -4.69
N ARG A 31 -9.75 -4.68 -5.26
CA ARG A 31 -8.59 -5.15 -4.49
C ARG A 31 -7.96 -4.03 -3.66
N GLY A 32 -7.73 -2.88 -4.29
CA GLY A 32 -7.14 -1.69 -3.66
C GLY A 32 -7.97 -1.18 -2.49
N GLU A 33 -9.29 -1.24 -2.57
CA GLU A 33 -10.21 -0.89 -1.48
C GLU A 33 -9.96 -1.75 -0.24
N LYS A 34 -9.81 -3.07 -0.41
CA LYS A 34 -9.49 -3.99 0.71
C LYS A 34 -8.14 -3.68 1.33
N VAL A 35 -7.12 -3.43 0.50
CA VAL A 35 -5.78 -3.04 0.96
C VAL A 35 -5.83 -1.72 1.72
N TYR A 36 -6.56 -0.74 1.19
CA TYR A 36 -6.73 0.57 1.80
C TYR A 36 -7.42 0.47 3.17
N ALA A 37 -8.53 -0.26 3.25
CA ALA A 37 -9.27 -0.48 4.48
C ALA A 37 -8.42 -1.15 5.57
N ALA A 38 -7.62 -2.15 5.19
CA ALA A 38 -6.81 -2.90 6.13
C ALA A 38 -5.57 -2.14 6.63
N ASN A 39 -4.95 -1.29 5.79
CA ASN A 39 -3.62 -0.76 6.07
C ASN A 39 -3.55 0.76 6.14
N CYS A 40 -4.39 1.47 5.39
CA CYS A 40 -4.27 2.91 5.18
C CYS A 40 -5.34 3.71 5.95
N ALA A 41 -6.55 3.15 6.06
CA ALA A 41 -7.73 3.83 6.58
C ALA A 41 -7.63 4.18 8.06
N SER A 42 -6.81 3.48 8.84
CA SER A 42 -6.56 3.80 10.25
C SER A 42 -5.95 5.19 10.46
N CYS A 43 -5.07 5.63 9.55
CA CYS A 43 -4.44 6.94 9.59
C CYS A 43 -5.10 7.93 8.64
N HIS A 44 -5.32 7.54 7.38
CA HIS A 44 -5.85 8.41 6.33
C HIS A 44 -7.38 8.48 6.30
N GLN A 45 -8.06 7.82 7.23
CA GLN A 45 -9.51 7.69 7.36
C GLN A 45 -10.16 6.88 6.21
N PRO A 46 -11.32 6.24 6.44
CA PRO A 46 -12.04 5.52 5.37
C PRO A 46 -12.40 6.40 4.17
N THR A 47 -12.64 7.69 4.41
CA THR A 47 -12.98 8.67 3.36
C THR A 47 -11.76 9.26 2.66
N GLY A 48 -10.53 8.92 3.09
CA GLY A 48 -9.31 9.52 2.55
C GLY A 48 -9.05 10.96 2.97
N LYS A 49 -9.88 11.54 3.85
CA LYS A 49 -9.74 12.94 4.29
C LYS A 49 -8.64 13.16 5.34
N GLY A 50 -8.07 12.09 5.88
CA GLY A 50 -7.06 12.18 6.94
C GLY A 50 -7.59 12.86 8.20
N VAL A 51 -6.66 13.34 9.02
CA VAL A 51 -6.91 14.08 10.27
C VAL A 51 -6.07 15.35 10.23
N ALA A 52 -6.74 16.51 10.19
CA ALA A 52 -6.06 17.80 10.11
C ALA A 52 -4.98 17.95 11.20
N GLY A 53 -3.76 18.29 10.79
CA GLY A 53 -2.61 18.45 11.68
C GLY A 53 -1.87 17.16 12.04
N ALA A 54 -2.43 15.97 11.78
CA ALA A 54 -1.81 14.67 12.11
C ALA A 54 -1.55 13.80 10.87
N PHE A 55 -2.58 13.56 10.05
CA PHE A 55 -2.49 12.72 8.86
C PHE A 55 -3.06 13.45 7.64
N PRO A 56 -2.31 13.57 6.53
CA PRO A 56 -2.77 14.33 5.38
C PRO A 56 -3.94 13.63 4.66
N ALA A 57 -4.77 14.43 4.01
CA ALA A 57 -5.78 13.94 3.09
C ALA A 57 -5.12 13.33 1.84
N LEU A 58 -5.60 12.14 1.47
CA LEU A 58 -5.27 11.48 0.22
C LEU A 58 -6.30 11.81 -0.87
N ASP A 59 -7.56 11.99 -0.47
CA ASP A 59 -8.66 12.41 -1.36
C ASP A 59 -8.32 13.73 -2.05
N GLY A 60 -8.37 13.74 -3.38
CA GLY A 60 -8.02 14.89 -4.22
C GLY A 60 -6.57 15.36 -4.14
N SER A 61 -5.68 14.64 -3.44
CA SER A 61 -4.29 15.08 -3.29
C SER A 61 -3.53 15.04 -4.61
N LYS A 62 -2.59 15.98 -4.80
CA LYS A 62 -1.74 16.03 -6.01
C LYS A 62 -0.84 14.81 -6.15
N VAL A 63 -0.54 14.12 -5.04
CA VAL A 63 0.26 12.90 -5.06
C VAL A 63 -0.56 11.74 -5.63
N VAL A 64 -1.78 11.53 -5.13
CA VAL A 64 -2.66 10.44 -5.57
C VAL A 64 -3.19 10.65 -7.00
N THR A 65 -3.39 11.90 -7.40
CA THR A 65 -3.83 12.24 -8.77
C THR A 65 -2.67 12.47 -9.75
N GLY A 66 -1.42 12.44 -9.25
CA GLY A 66 -0.20 12.62 -10.03
C GLY A 66 0.39 11.32 -10.59
N PRO A 67 1.69 11.34 -10.97
CA PRO A 67 2.41 10.18 -11.46
C PRO A 67 2.43 9.02 -10.45
N LYS A 68 2.22 7.78 -10.95
CA LYS A 68 2.16 6.59 -10.10
C LYS A 68 3.48 6.28 -9.41
N ASP A 69 4.60 6.59 -10.04
CA ASP A 69 5.94 6.33 -9.49
C ASP A 69 6.15 6.99 -8.13
N ASP A 70 5.60 8.19 -7.94
CA ASP A 70 5.74 8.92 -6.68
C ASP A 70 4.90 8.29 -5.57
N GLN A 71 3.71 7.76 -5.92
CA GLN A 71 2.86 6.99 -5.00
C GLN A 71 3.57 5.70 -4.58
N ILE A 72 4.11 4.95 -5.55
CA ILE A 72 4.82 3.69 -5.31
C ILE A 72 6.04 3.93 -4.42
N LYS A 73 6.87 4.93 -4.73
CA LYS A 73 8.04 5.28 -3.90
C LYS A 73 7.64 5.67 -2.49
N THR A 74 6.56 6.44 -2.33
CA THR A 74 6.06 6.85 -1.01
C THR A 74 5.62 5.64 -0.19
N VAL A 75 4.89 4.71 -0.78
CA VAL A 75 4.43 3.49 -0.09
C VAL A 75 5.63 2.62 0.29
N LEU A 76 6.54 2.36 -0.64
CA LEU A 76 7.68 1.46 -0.41
C LEU A 76 8.71 2.03 0.57
N ASN A 77 8.94 3.34 0.58
CA ASN A 77 10.00 3.94 1.39
C ASN A 77 9.48 4.68 2.62
N GLY A 78 8.16 4.87 2.73
CA GLY A 78 7.57 5.75 3.73
C GLY A 78 7.88 7.22 3.45
N VAL A 79 7.59 8.08 4.43
CA VAL A 79 7.81 9.53 4.34
C VAL A 79 8.74 9.99 5.45
N VAL A 80 9.80 10.70 5.04
CA VAL A 80 10.71 11.44 5.92
C VAL A 80 10.50 12.93 5.67
N ARG A 81 10.30 13.71 6.73
CA ARG A 81 10.12 15.16 6.65
C ARG A 81 11.16 15.85 7.54
N ASN A 82 11.91 16.80 6.98
CA ASN A 82 12.98 17.51 7.68
C ASN A 82 14.02 16.57 8.33
N GLY A 83 14.35 15.46 7.65
CA GLY A 83 15.29 14.46 8.17
C GLY A 83 14.74 13.57 9.29
N GLN A 84 13.46 13.67 9.64
CA GLN A 84 12.82 12.84 10.66
C GLN A 84 11.77 11.89 10.04
N PRO A 85 11.70 10.61 10.45
CA PRO A 85 10.68 9.69 9.98
C PRO A 85 9.28 10.16 10.44
N THR A 86 8.29 9.95 9.60
CA THR A 86 6.87 10.19 9.94
C THR A 86 6.18 8.88 10.33
N ALA A 87 4.90 8.97 10.70
CA ALA A 87 4.05 7.79 10.93
C ALA A 87 3.80 6.97 9.65
N MET A 88 4.00 7.56 8.46
CA MET A 88 3.97 6.82 7.20
C MET A 88 5.29 6.07 7.03
N VAL A 89 5.38 4.87 7.60
CA VAL A 89 6.55 4.00 7.52
C VAL A 89 6.64 3.30 6.17
N ALA A 90 7.83 2.80 5.84
CA ALA A 90 8.06 1.96 4.66
C ALA A 90 7.23 0.69 4.71
N TRP A 91 6.56 0.37 3.61
CA TRP A 91 5.84 -0.90 3.43
C TRP A 91 6.86 -2.04 3.27
N LYS A 92 6.83 -3.02 4.17
CA LYS A 92 7.70 -4.20 4.16
C LYS A 92 6.90 -5.46 3.88
#